data_AF-A0A9X2IDX4-F1
#
_entry.id   AF-A0A9X2IDX4-F1
#
_cell.length_a   1.000
_cell.length_b   1.000
_cell.length_c   1.000
_cell.angle_alpha   90.00
_cell.angle_beta   90.00
_cell.angle_gamma   90.00
#
_symmetry.space_group_name_H-M   'P 1'
#
loop_
_entity.id
_entity.type
_entity.pdbx_description
1 polymer ?
#
loop_
_entity_poly.entity_id
_entity_poly.type
_entity_poly.pdbx_seq_one_letter_code
_entity_poly.pdbx_strand_id
1 'polypeptide(L)'
;MSPLEAQVADFRARVLLDALAEGTASYWLRRAAAFEDAKPRPDDFNGAATDEMLSARWRRMDQIARACRRAADIAVTGDRETARGMVLRALREVEALEAVAA
;
A
#
# COMPACT_ATOMS: atom_id res chain seq x y z
N MET A 1 -23.19 5.69 24.43
CA MET A 1 -22.26 6.48 23.61
C MET A 1 -22.99 7.73 23.14
N SER A 2 -22.49 8.90 23.51
CA SER A 2 -23.06 10.18 23.10
C SER A 2 -22.87 10.40 21.59
N PRO A 3 -23.68 11.26 20.94
CA PRO A 3 -23.47 11.62 19.54
C PRO A 3 -22.07 12.16 19.24
N LEU A 4 -21.49 12.90 20.20
CA LEU A 4 -20.12 13.42 20.10
C LEU A 4 -19.09 12.29 20.11
N GLU A 5 -19.22 11.31 21.00
CA GLU A 5 -18.31 10.15 21.04
C GLU A 5 -18.35 9.34 19.74
N ALA A 6 -19.55 9.13 19.19
CA ALA A 6 -19.69 8.46 17.89
C ALA A 6 -19.03 9.24 16.76
N GLN A 7 -19.16 10.58 16.77
CA GLN A 7 -18.56 11.46 15.76
C GLN A 7 -17.02 11.47 15.86
N VAL A 8 -16.48 11.44 17.08
CA VAL A 8 -15.04 11.34 17.33
C VAL A 8 -14.48 9.99 16.88
N ALA A 9 -15.18 8.89 17.16
CA ALA A 9 -14.78 7.55 16.70
C ALA A 9 -14.74 7.47 15.16
N ASP A 10 -15.74 8.05 14.50
CA ASP A 10 -15.80 8.17 13.05
C ASP A 10 -14.64 8.97 12.46
N PHE A 11 -14.32 10.10 13.08
CA PHE A 11 -13.20 10.92 12.67
C PHE A 11 -11.87 10.17 12.79
N ARG A 12 -11.63 9.51 13.94
CA ARG A 12 -10.43 8.68 14.17
C ARG A 12 -10.30 7.58 13.13
N ALA A 13 -11.39 6.88 12.81
CA ALA A 13 -11.37 5.83 11.81
C ALA A 13 -11.02 6.35 10.42
N ARG A 14 -11.55 7.50 10.00
CA ARG A 14 -11.21 8.12 8.71
C ARG A 14 -9.73 8.50 8.63
N VAL A 15 -9.19 9.15 9.66
CA VAL A 15 -7.77 9.53 9.72
C VAL A 15 -6.86 8.31 9.58
N LEU A 16 -7.17 7.22 10.28
CA LEU A 16 -6.39 5.98 10.19
C LEU A 16 -6.50 5.32 8.82
N LEU A 17 -7.68 5.31 8.20
CA LEU A 17 -7.85 4.79 6.84
C LEU A 17 -7.05 5.58 5.82
N ASP A 18 -7.06 6.92 5.94
CA ASP A 18 -6.30 7.78 5.04
C ASP A 18 -4.80 7.52 5.20
N ALA A 19 -4.30 7.43 6.43
CA ALA A 19 -2.90 7.09 6.70
C ALA A 19 -2.50 5.69 6.20
N LEU A 20 -3.36 4.69 6.37
CA LEU A 20 -3.12 3.33 5.88
C LEU A 20 -3.14 3.26 4.35
N ALA A 21 -4.08 3.95 3.71
CA ALA A 21 -4.17 4.04 2.26
C ALA A 21 -2.92 4.72 1.68
N GLU A 22 -2.53 5.88 2.22
CA GLU A 22 -1.34 6.63 1.80
C GLU A 22 -0.05 5.83 2.04
N GLY A 23 0.10 5.22 3.21
CA GLY A 23 1.26 4.40 3.56
C GLY A 23 1.42 3.18 2.65
N THR A 24 0.31 2.49 2.37
CA THR A 24 0.27 1.31 1.50
C THR A 24 0.54 1.69 0.05
N ALA A 25 -0.09 2.76 -0.46
CA ALA A 25 0.16 3.27 -1.80
C ALA A 25 1.62 3.70 -1.97
N SER A 26 2.17 4.43 -1.00
CA SER A 26 3.58 4.86 -1.00
C SER A 26 4.55 3.67 -1.01
N TYR A 27 4.24 2.59 -0.27
CA TYR A 27 5.03 1.36 -0.32
C TYR A 27 5.05 0.75 -1.73
N TRP A 28 3.89 0.60 -2.36
CA TRP A 28 3.78 0.02 -3.70
C TRP A 28 4.47 0.88 -4.76
N LEU A 29 4.40 2.21 -4.65
CA LEU A 29 5.11 3.12 -5.56
C LEU A 29 6.63 3.02 -5.40
N ARG A 30 7.16 3.00 -4.18
CA ARG A 30 8.60 2.78 -3.94
C ARG A 30 9.06 1.42 -4.49
N ARG A 31 8.22 0.39 -4.31
CA ARG A 31 8.51 -0.94 -4.85
C ARG A 31 8.49 -0.95 -6.39
N ALA A 32 7.57 -0.22 -7.02
CA ALA A 32 7.55 -0.05 -8.47
C ALA A 32 8.84 0.61 -8.97
N ALA A 33 9.30 1.68 -8.31
CA ALA A 33 10.55 2.36 -8.64
C ALA A 33 11.76 1.42 -8.60
N ALA A 34 11.87 0.58 -7.56
CA ALA A 34 12.94 -0.41 -7.48
C ALA A 34 12.96 -1.39 -8.66
N PHE A 35 11.79 -1.78 -9.21
CA PHE A 35 11.74 -2.63 -10.40
C PHE A 35 12.01 -1.86 -11.69
N GLU A 36 11.63 -0.59 -11.78
CA GLU A 36 12.03 0.29 -12.88
C GLU A 36 13.55 0.47 -12.92
N ASP A 37 14.18 0.69 -11.77
CA ASP A 37 15.63 0.84 -11.63
C ASP A 37 16.37 -0.46 -11.97
N ALA A 38 15.75 -1.62 -11.73
CA ALA A 38 16.32 -2.93 -12.04
C ALA A 38 16.21 -3.35 -13.53
N LYS A 39 15.55 -2.54 -14.38
CA LYS A 39 15.45 -2.79 -15.83
C LYS A 39 16.83 -2.70 -16.47
N PRO A 40 17.22 -3.65 -17.34
CA PRO A 40 18.44 -3.54 -18.11
C PRO A 40 18.48 -2.25 -18.93
N ARG A 41 19.62 -1.56 -18.90
CA ARG A 41 19.91 -0.35 -19.67
C ARG A 41 20.97 -0.63 -20.74
N PRO A 42 21.00 0.15 -21.85
CA PRO A 42 21.96 -0.07 -22.94
C PRO A 42 23.43 0.01 -22.51
N ASP A 43 23.73 0.77 -21.47
CA ASP A 43 25.07 1.02 -20.91
C ASP A 43 25.43 0.08 -19.74
N ASP A 44 24.54 -0.82 -19.33
CA ASP A 44 24.81 -1.77 -18.25
C ASP A 44 25.82 -2.83 -18.68
N PHE A 45 26.72 -3.20 -17.76
CA PHE A 45 27.54 -4.39 -17.92
C PHE A 45 26.67 -5.65 -17.69
N ASN A 46 26.42 -6.40 -18.76
CA ASN A 46 25.48 -7.53 -18.76
C ASN A 46 26.14 -8.91 -18.88
N GLY A 47 27.48 -8.97 -18.93
CA GLY A 47 28.23 -10.23 -19.02
C GLY A 47 27.90 -11.03 -20.28
N ALA A 48 27.57 -12.32 -20.11
CA ALA A 48 27.23 -13.23 -21.21
C ALA A 48 25.74 -13.25 -21.59
N ALA A 49 24.93 -12.30 -21.09
CA ALA A 49 23.51 -12.23 -21.43
C ALA A 49 23.31 -11.83 -22.90
N THR A 50 22.43 -12.52 -23.61
CA THR A 50 22.02 -12.15 -24.96
C THR A 50 20.98 -11.04 -24.95
N ASP A 51 20.80 -10.35 -26.08
CA ASP A 51 19.77 -9.31 -26.24
C ASP A 51 18.36 -9.84 -25.94
N GLU A 52 18.07 -11.09 -26.30
CA GLU A 52 16.79 -11.72 -26.04
C GLU A 52 16.56 -11.91 -24.53
N MET A 53 17.59 -12.32 -23.79
CA MET A 53 17.54 -12.46 -22.33
C MET A 53 17.33 -11.11 -21.65
N LEU A 54 18.02 -10.07 -22.12
CA LEU A 54 17.87 -8.70 -21.61
C LEU A 54 16.47 -8.15 -21.91
N SER A 55 15.96 -8.38 -23.12
CA SER A 55 14.60 -8.01 -23.51
C SER A 55 13.54 -8.72 -22.64
N ALA A 56 13.71 -10.02 -22.40
CA ALA A 56 12.82 -10.79 -21.53
C ALA A 56 12.86 -10.28 -20.08
N ARG A 57 14.05 -10.00 -19.55
CA ARG A 57 14.23 -9.42 -18.21
C ARG A 57 13.56 -8.05 -18.12
N TRP A 58 13.76 -7.18 -19.11
CA TRP A 58 13.13 -5.87 -19.17
C TRP A 58 11.61 -5.99 -19.10
N ARG A 59 11.00 -6.85 -19.94
CA ARG A 59 9.54 -7.09 -19.96
C ARG A 59 9.02 -7.55 -18.60
N ARG A 60 9.74 -8.46 -17.94
CA ARG A 60 9.37 -8.96 -16.61
C ARG A 60 9.37 -7.84 -15.57
N MET A 61 10.43 -7.03 -15.53
CA MET A 61 10.52 -5.92 -14.58
C MET A 61 9.43 -4.87 -14.83
N ASP A 62 9.16 -4.54 -16.11
CA ASP A 62 8.08 -3.62 -16.49
C ASP A 62 6.70 -4.13 -16.04
N GLN A 63 6.41 -5.42 -16.26
CA GLN A 63 5.15 -6.02 -15.85
C GLN A 63 4.94 -5.94 -14.34
N ILE A 64 5.99 -6.20 -13.55
CA ILE A 64 5.94 -6.11 -12.09
C ILE A 64 5.75 -4.66 -11.64
N ALA A 65 6.51 -3.71 -12.19
CA ALA A 65 6.37 -2.29 -11.86
C ALA A 65 4.95 -1.78 -12.13
N ARG A 66 4.34 -2.17 -13.26
CA ARG A 66 2.94 -1.88 -13.57
C ARG A 66 1.96 -2.51 -12.57
N ALA A 67 2.21 -3.74 -12.14
CA ALA A 67 1.37 -4.40 -11.14
C ALA A 67 1.44 -3.68 -9.79
N CYS A 68 2.63 -3.23 -9.38
CA CYS A 68 2.81 -2.42 -8.17
C CYS A 68 2.08 -1.07 -8.28
N ARG A 69 2.15 -0.38 -9.43
CA ARG A 69 1.38 0.87 -9.65
C ARG A 69 -0.13 0.64 -9.49
N ARG A 70 -0.67 -0.42 -10.10
CA ARG A 70 -2.09 -0.80 -9.92
C ARG A 70 -2.44 -1.11 -8.46
N ALA A 71 -1.54 -1.76 -7.72
CA ALA A 71 -1.75 -2.04 -6.30
C ALA A 71 -1.78 -0.74 -5.46
N ALA A 72 -0.97 0.26 -5.82
CA ALA A 72 -1.03 1.59 -5.22
C ALA A 72 -2.38 2.25 -5.50
N ASP A 73 -2.86 2.21 -6.74
CA ASP A 73 -4.17 2.76 -7.12
C ASP A 73 -5.30 2.09 -6.32
N ILE A 74 -5.30 0.75 -6.24
CA ILE A 74 -6.28 -0.02 -5.46
C ILE A 74 -6.23 0.35 -3.98
N ALA A 75 -5.04 0.58 -3.40
CA ALA A 75 -4.91 0.98 -2.01
C ALA A 75 -5.60 2.34 -1.73
N VAL A 76 -5.63 3.25 -2.70
CA VAL A 76 -6.30 4.54 -2.59
C VAL A 76 -7.81 4.45 -2.90
N THR A 77 -8.20 3.61 -3.85
CA THR A 77 -9.58 3.52 -4.37
C THR A 77 -10.40 2.34 -3.83
N GLY A 78 -9.84 1.49 -2.97
CA GLY A 78 -10.48 0.29 -2.43
C GLY A 78 -11.74 0.57 -1.61
N ASP A 79 -12.49 -0.48 -1.25
CA ASP A 79 -13.73 -0.36 -0.47
C ASP A 79 -13.45 0.20 0.94
N ARG A 80 -13.57 1.52 1.05
CA ARG A 80 -13.33 2.28 2.28
C ARG A 80 -14.37 1.99 3.35
N GLU A 81 -15.58 1.53 3.01
CA GLU A 81 -16.62 1.28 4.02
C GLU A 81 -16.33 -0.01 4.79
N THR A 82 -15.99 -1.09 4.07
CA THR A 82 -15.53 -2.33 4.71
C THR A 82 -14.29 -2.08 5.57
N ALA A 83 -13.31 -1.33 5.04
CA ALA A 83 -12.10 -0.98 5.79
C ALA A 83 -12.41 -0.13 7.04
N ARG A 84 -13.34 0.84 6.94
CA ARG A 84 -13.79 1.67 8.06
C ARG A 84 -14.40 0.83 9.17
N GLY A 85 -15.24 -0.16 8.84
CA GLY A 85 -15.81 -1.08 9.81
C GLY A 85 -14.74 -1.87 10.59
N MET A 86 -13.68 -2.32 9.90
CA MET A 86 -12.55 -3.01 10.52
C MET A 86 -11.74 -2.10 11.45
N VAL A 87 -11.46 -0.86 11.03
CA VAL A 87 -10.73 0.12 11.87
C VAL A 87 -11.53 0.49 13.12
N LEU A 88 -12.83 0.74 13.00
CA LEU A 88 -13.70 1.03 14.14
C LEU A 88 -13.77 -0.14 15.12
N ARG A 89 -13.72 -1.37 14.62
CA ARG A 89 -13.62 -2.57 15.48
C ARG A 89 -12.29 -2.58 16.23
N ALA A 90 -11.17 -2.42 15.53
CA ALA A 90 -9.85 -2.43 16.14
C ALA A 90 -9.68 -1.32 17.19
N LEU A 91 -10.16 -0.11 16.91
CA LEU A 91 -10.14 1.00 17.88
C LEU A 91 -10.89 0.66 19.18
N ARG A 92 -12.07 0.05 19.07
CA ARG A 92 -12.84 -0.38 20.25
C ARG A 92 -12.14 -1.49 21.02
N GLU A 93 -11.46 -2.40 20.34
CA GLU A 93 -10.68 -3.46 20.98
C GLU A 93 -9.49 -2.87 21.78
N VAL A 94 -8.80 -1.85 21.25
CA VAL A 94 -7.73 -1.14 21.97
C VAL A 94 -8.27 -0.38 23.19
N GLU A 95 -9.35 0.39 23.01
CA GLU A 95 -9.98 1.13 24.12
C GLU A 95 -10.45 0.19 25.24
N ALA A 96 -10.98 -0.99 24.89
CA ALA A 96 -11.37 -2.00 25.86
C ALA A 96 -10.17 -2.61 26.60
N LEU A 97 -9.03 -2.81 25.94
CA LEU A 97 -7.80 -3.30 26.57
C LEU A 97 -7.21 -2.27 27.54
N GLU A 98 -7.21 -1.00 27.15
CA GLU A 98 -6.75 0.11 28.00
C GLU A 98 -7.61 0.26 29.26
N ALA A 99 -8.94 0.11 29.14
CA ALA A 99 -9.86 0.21 30.27
C ALA A 99 -9.75 -0.93 31.29
N VAL A 100 -9.23 -2.09 30.88
CA VAL A 100 -8.98 -3.25 31.78
C VAL A 100 -7.60 -3.16 32.45
N ALA A 101 -6.68 -2.39 31.88
CA ALA A 101 -5.33 -2.16 32.39
C ALA A 101 -5.21 -0.96 33.35
N ALA A 102 -6.28 -0.16 33.50
CA ALA A 102 -6.39 1.01 34.38
C ALA A 102 -7.14 0.68 35.67
#